data_AF-A0A6B3CQP9-F1
#
_entry.id   AF-A0A6B3CQP9-F1
#
_cell.length_a   1.000
_cell.length_b   1.000
_cell.length_c   1.000
_cell.angle_alpha   90.00
_cell.angle_beta   90.00
_cell.angle_gamma   90.00
#
_symmetry.space_group_name_H-M   'P 1'
#
loop_
_entity.id
_entity.type
_entity.pdbx_description
1 polymer ?
#
loop_
_entity_poly.entity_id
_entity_poly.type
_entity_poly.pdbx_seq_one_letter_code
_entity_poly.pdbx_strand_id
1 'polypeptide(L)'
;GIELKRELVAGDLKDPKAAALPVIAALCGMAVPAVVYTVTATVGGGSLSGWAVPTATDIAFALAVLAVIGTSLPSALRAFLLTLAVVDDLFAILI
;
A
#
# COMPACT_ATOMS: atom_id res chain seq x y z
N GLY A 1 -10.40 12.63 15.85
CA GLY A 1 -11.36 13.54 15.18
C GLY A 1 -10.76 14.90 14.88
N ILE A 2 -10.21 15.56 15.90
CA ILE A 2 -9.55 16.87 15.79
C ILE A 2 -8.16 16.79 15.12
N GLU A 3 -7.43 15.69 15.29
CA GLU A 3 -6.15 15.44 14.56
C GLU A 3 -6.37 15.15 13.08
N LEU A 4 -7.44 14.43 12.70
CA LEU A 4 -7.79 14.15 11.30
C LEU A 4 -8.16 15.44 10.54
N LYS A 5 -8.93 16.33 11.17
CA LYS A 5 -9.18 17.68 10.64
C LYS A 5 -7.91 18.52 10.55
N ARG A 6 -6.94 18.32 11.45
CA ARG A 6 -5.66 19.06 11.44
C ARG A 6 -4.73 18.57 10.33
N GLU A 7 -4.68 17.26 10.05
CA GLU A 7 -3.91 16.72 8.92
C GLU A 7 -4.51 17.06 7.56
N LEU A 8 -5.84 17.11 7.44
CA LEU A 8 -6.54 17.56 6.23
C LEU A 8 -6.37 19.07 5.95
N VAL A 9 -6.24 19.89 6.99
CA VAL A 9 -6.21 21.37 6.88
C VAL A 9 -4.78 21.94 6.95
N ALA A 10 -3.85 21.26 7.63
CA ALA A 10 -2.50 21.75 7.91
C ALA A 10 -1.40 20.65 7.87
N GLY A 11 -1.72 19.41 7.50
CA GLY A 11 -0.75 18.31 7.37
C GLY A 11 -0.61 17.80 5.94
N ASP A 12 0.10 16.69 5.79
CA ASP A 12 0.46 16.07 4.50
C ASP A 12 -0.75 15.61 3.65
N LEU A 13 -1.99 15.74 4.12
CA LEU A 13 -3.18 15.34 3.35
C LEU A 13 -3.82 16.50 2.57
N LYS A 14 -3.34 17.73 2.73
CA LYS A 14 -3.88 18.92 2.03
C LYS A 14 -3.44 19.00 0.57
N ASP A 15 -2.29 18.42 0.25
CA ASP A 15 -1.70 18.51 -1.09
C ASP A 15 -2.08 17.26 -1.91
N PRO A 16 -2.77 17.38 -3.06
CA PRO A 16 -2.99 16.25 -3.96
C PRO A 16 -1.68 15.61 -4.44
N LYS A 17 -0.56 16.33 -4.37
CA LYS A 17 0.80 15.78 -4.56
C LYS A 17 1.23 14.82 -3.45
N ALA A 18 0.83 15.08 -2.22
CA ALA A 18 1.14 14.22 -1.09
C ALA A 18 0.25 12.97 -1.04
N ALA A 19 -0.97 13.02 -1.62
CA ALA A 19 -1.78 11.84 -1.92
C ALA A 19 -1.26 11.03 -3.12
N ALA A 20 -0.57 11.67 -4.09
CA ALA A 20 0.00 10.97 -5.23
C ALA A 20 1.14 10.01 -4.84
N LEU A 21 1.93 10.37 -3.82
CA LEU A 21 3.04 9.53 -3.36
C LEU A 21 2.61 8.13 -2.88
N PRO A 22 1.65 7.97 -1.94
CA PRO A 22 1.18 6.65 -1.53
C PRO A 22 0.47 5.89 -2.65
N VAL A 23 -0.25 6.58 -3.55
CA VAL A 23 -0.89 5.92 -4.70
C VAL A 23 0.14 5.34 -5.68
N ILE A 24 1.18 6.10 -6.00
CA ILE A 24 2.27 5.60 -6.87
C ILE A 24 3.04 4.50 -6.16
N ALA A 25 3.32 4.64 -4.85
CA ALA A 25 4.00 3.62 -4.06
C ALA A 25 3.22 2.29 -4.04
N ALA A 26 1.89 2.35 -3.87
CA ALA A 26 1.00 1.20 -3.92
C ALA A 26 1.02 0.51 -5.29
N LEU A 27 0.82 1.29 -6.37
CA LEU A 27 0.88 0.80 -7.74
C LEU A 27 2.22 0.12 -8.07
N CYS A 28 3.34 0.75 -7.71
CA CYS A 28 4.66 0.15 -7.88
C CYS A 28 4.83 -1.10 -6.99
N GLY A 29 4.31 -1.07 -5.77
CA GLY A 29 4.33 -2.18 -4.81
C GLY A 29 3.62 -3.43 -5.31
N MET A 30 2.54 -3.28 -6.06
CA MET A 30 1.81 -4.40 -6.69
C MET A 30 2.37 -4.78 -8.07
N ALA A 31 2.83 -3.81 -8.86
CA ALA A 31 3.35 -4.08 -10.20
C ALA A 31 4.67 -4.86 -10.18
N VAL A 32 5.58 -4.56 -9.25
CA VAL A 32 6.90 -5.22 -9.19
C VAL A 32 6.78 -6.73 -8.93
N PRO A 33 6.05 -7.22 -7.91
CA PRO A 33 5.85 -8.65 -7.68
C PRO A 33 5.14 -9.35 -8.86
N ALA A 34 4.14 -8.71 -9.47
CA ALA A 34 3.44 -9.25 -10.63
C ALA A 34 4.39 -9.44 -11.83
N VAL A 35 5.24 -8.45 -12.11
CA VAL A 35 6.24 -8.53 -13.19
C VAL A 35 7.29 -9.60 -12.89
N VAL A 36 7.80 -9.67 -11.66
CA VAL A 36 8.77 -10.70 -11.27
C VAL A 36 8.18 -12.10 -11.40
N TYR A 37 6.93 -12.31 -10.98
CA TYR A 37 6.24 -13.60 -11.14
C TYR A 37 6.04 -13.95 -12.60
N THR A 38 5.54 -13.03 -13.42
CA THR A 38 5.30 -13.31 -14.84
C THR A 38 6.58 -13.60 -15.60
N VAL A 39 7.68 -12.88 -15.34
CA VAL A 39 9.00 -13.17 -15.93
C VAL A 39 9.52 -14.54 -15.49
N THR A 40 9.42 -14.87 -14.19
CA THR A 40 9.89 -16.17 -13.70
C THR A 40 9.03 -17.34 -14.19
N ALA A 41 7.71 -17.16 -14.26
CA ALA A 41 6.77 -18.14 -14.80
C ALA A 41 6.97 -18.36 -16.31
N THR A 42 7.23 -17.30 -17.09
CA THR A 42 7.50 -17.43 -18.54
C THR A 42 8.82 -18.16 -18.83
N VAL A 43 9.88 -17.88 -18.07
CA VAL A 43 11.19 -18.55 -18.26
C VAL A 43 11.16 -19.99 -17.73
N GLY A 44 10.43 -20.25 -16.64
CA GLY A 44 10.35 -21.57 -16.00
C GLY A 44 9.26 -22.51 -16.55
N GLY A 45 8.44 -22.06 -17.50
CA GLY A 45 7.32 -22.85 -18.04
C GLY A 45 6.13 -23.02 -17.08
N GLY A 46 5.97 -22.11 -16.12
CA GLY A 46 4.88 -22.10 -15.13
C GLY A 46 3.57 -21.51 -15.66
N SER A 47 2.51 -21.58 -14.85
CA SER A 47 1.22 -20.96 -15.19
C SER A 47 1.27 -19.45 -15.02
N LEU A 48 0.77 -18.72 -16.03
CA LEU A 48 0.60 -17.27 -15.96
C LEU A 48 -0.59 -16.84 -15.09
N SER A 49 -1.48 -17.76 -14.72
CA SER A 49 -2.71 -17.42 -13.97
C SER A 49 -2.45 -17.05 -12.50
N GLY A 50 -1.28 -17.33 -11.95
CA GLY A 50 -0.95 -17.08 -10.55
C GLY A 50 -0.38 -15.70 -10.24
N TRP A 51 -0.38 -14.78 -11.21
CA TRP A 51 0.23 -13.45 -11.07
C TRP A 51 -0.39 -12.59 -9.95
N ALA A 52 -1.64 -12.86 -9.59
CA ALA A 52 -2.36 -12.16 -8.51
C ALA A 52 -1.99 -12.65 -7.09
N VAL A 53 -1.36 -13.83 -6.97
CA VAL A 53 -0.95 -14.39 -5.67
C VAL A 53 0.11 -13.53 -4.97
N PRO A 54 1.22 -13.13 -5.63
CA PRO A 54 2.24 -12.29 -5.00
C PRO A 54 1.83 -10.82 -4.86
N THR A 55 0.72 -10.39 -5.46
CA THR A 55 0.20 -9.02 -5.31
C THR A 55 -0.80 -8.88 -4.17
N ALA A 56 -1.23 -9.99 -3.56
CA ALA A 56 -2.16 -9.96 -2.44
C ALA A 56 -1.45 -9.53 -1.15
N THR A 57 -1.74 -8.33 -0.67
CA THR A 57 -1.25 -7.82 0.62
C THR A 57 -2.34 -7.97 1.68
N ASP A 58 -2.06 -8.64 2.80
CA ASP A 58 -3.02 -8.77 3.92
C ASP A 58 -3.02 -7.50 4.79
N ILE A 59 -4.05 -6.69 4.61
CA ILE A 59 -4.24 -5.44 5.36
C ILE A 59 -4.43 -5.68 6.87
N ALA A 60 -5.05 -6.78 7.30
CA ALA A 60 -5.28 -7.06 8.72
C ALA A 60 -3.95 -7.34 9.43
N PHE A 61 -3.06 -8.08 8.79
CA PHE A 61 -1.70 -8.29 9.30
C PHE A 61 -0.89 -6.99 9.31
N ALA A 62 -0.95 -6.20 8.23
CA ALA A 62 -0.24 -4.93 8.14
C ALA A 62 -0.70 -3.93 9.22
N LEU A 63 -2.01 -3.80 9.45
CA LEU A 63 -2.56 -2.96 10.50
C LEU A 63 -2.25 -3.48 11.90
N ALA A 64 -2.22 -4.80 12.10
CA ALA A 64 -1.82 -5.39 13.39
C ALA A 64 -0.36 -5.07 13.72
N VAL A 65 0.55 -5.22 12.75
CA VAL A 65 1.95 -4.79 12.90
C VAL A 65 2.02 -3.30 13.18
N LEU A 66 1.32 -2.48 12.39
CA LEU A 66 1.27 -1.03 12.59
C LEU A 66 0.72 -0.65 13.97
N ALA A 67 -0.22 -1.39 14.53
CA ALA A 67 -0.73 -1.17 15.88
C ALA A 67 0.31 -1.49 16.97
N VAL A 68 1.16 -2.50 16.75
CA VAL A 68 2.21 -2.90 17.68
C VAL A 68 3.38 -1.90 17.68
N ILE A 69 3.87 -1.50 16.50
CA ILE A 69 5.05 -0.63 16.37
C ILE A 69 4.72 0.85 16.17
N GLY A 70 3.47 1.18 15.84
CA GLY A 70 3.07 2.54 15.44
C GLY A 70 3.20 3.59 16.54
N THR A 71 3.19 3.20 17.81
CA THR A 71 3.41 4.11 18.94
C THR A 71 4.82 4.70 18.96
N SER A 72 5.80 4.01 18.37
CA SER A 72 7.19 4.49 18.22
C SER A 72 7.42 5.27 16.92
N LEU A 73 6.41 5.36 16.04
CA LEU A 73 6.53 6.05 14.76
C LEU A 73 6.00 7.49 14.83
N PRO A 74 6.67 8.44 14.14
CA PRO A 74 6.15 9.80 13.95
C PRO A 74 4.72 9.77 13.38
N SER A 75 3.88 10.71 13.78
CA SER A 75 2.46 10.75 13.38
C SER A 75 2.27 10.75 11.86
N ALA A 76 3.13 11.49 11.14
CA ALA A 76 3.11 11.54 9.68
C ALA A 76 3.35 10.17 9.03
N LEU A 77 4.23 9.35 9.59
CA LEU A 77 4.55 8.02 9.06
C LEU A 77 3.37 7.05 9.26
N ARG A 78 2.67 7.16 10.39
CA ARG A 78 1.44 6.38 10.65
C ARG A 78 0.34 6.74 9.66
N ALA A 79 0.11 8.03 9.41
CA ALA A 79 -0.88 8.48 8.43
C ALA A 79 -0.52 8.00 7.01
N PHE A 80 0.75 8.09 6.63
CA PHE A 80 1.23 7.59 5.34
C PHE A 80 1.04 6.07 5.19
N LEU A 81 1.48 5.27 6.17
CA LEU A 81 1.34 3.81 6.10
C LEU A 81 -0.12 3.35 6.08
N LEU A 82 -0.99 4.04 6.83
CA LEU A 82 -2.43 3.76 6.84
C LEU A 82 -3.08 4.08 5.49
N THR A 83 -2.71 5.21 4.88
CA THR A 83 -3.21 5.58 3.55
C THR A 83 -2.68 4.66 2.45
N LEU A 84 -1.38 4.30 2.49
CA LEU A 84 -0.79 3.30 1.61
C LEU A 84 -1.55 1.96 1.70
N ALA A 85 -1.75 1.43 2.91
CA ALA A 85 -2.41 0.13 3.12
C ALA A 85 -3.85 0.11 2.61
N VAL A 86 -4.61 1.19 2.79
CA VAL A 86 -5.98 1.31 2.28
C VAL A 86 -6.00 1.38 0.75
N VAL A 87 -5.05 2.10 0.14
CA VAL A 87 -4.97 2.22 -1.32
C VAL A 87 -4.55 0.89 -1.96
N ASP A 88 -3.60 0.16 -1.37
CA ASP A 88 -3.20 -1.18 -1.81
C ASP A 88 -4.39 -2.15 -1.81
N ASP A 89 -5.18 -2.18 -0.73
CA ASP A 89 -6.36 -3.05 -0.62
C ASP A 89 -7.43 -2.70 -1.66
N LEU A 90 -7.65 -1.41 -1.92
CA LEU A 90 -8.57 -0.95 -2.97
C LEU A 90 -8.14 -1.44 -4.36
N PHE A 91 -6.83 -1.39 -4.67
CA PHE A 91 -6.31 -1.90 -5.94
C PHE A 91 -6.44 -3.42 -6.03
N ALA A 92 -6.22 -4.16 -4.93
CA ALA A 92 -6.38 -5.60 -4.90
C ALA A 92 -7.82 -6.06 -5.18
N ILE A 93 -8.83 -5.30 -4.74
CA ILE A 93 -10.26 -5.59 -5.04
C ILE A 93 -10.62 -5.25 -6.50
N LEU A 94 -9.95 -4.27 -7.11
CA LEU A 94 -10.25 -3.82 -8.47
C LEU A 94 -9.75 -4.81 -9.55
N ILE A 95 -8.69 -5.55 -9.25
CA ILE A 95 -8.04 -6.52 -10.14
C ILE A 95 -8.80 -7.85 -10.12
#